data_AF-A0AA51EIL5-F1
#
_entry.id   AF-A0AA51EIL5-F1
#
_cell.length_a   1.000
_cell.length_b   1.000
_cell.length_c   1.000
_cell.angle_alpha   90.00
_cell.angle_beta   90.00
_cell.angle_gamma   90.00
#
_symmetry.space_group_name_H-M   'P 1'
#
loop_
_entity.id
_entity.type
_entity.pdbx_description
1 polymer ?
#
loop_
_entity_poly.entity_id
_entity_poly.type
_entity_poly.pdbx_seq_one_letter_code
_entity_poly.pdbx_strand_id
1 'polypeptide(L)' 'SKSLRSPSNMFVINLAIFDTLMMFEMPMLIFNSFYQKMLGYQLGCDLYATLGAVSGIGGAITNAIIAFDRY' A
#
# COMPACT_ATOMS: atom_id res chain seq x y z
N SER A 1 25.40 6.11 7.38
CA SER A 1 24.21 5.70 6.59
C SER A 1 24.37 4.36 5.84
N LYS A 2 25.56 4.00 5.29
CA LYS A 2 25.75 2.72 4.55
C LYS A 2 25.58 1.42 5.38
N SER A 3 25.64 1.47 6.71
CA SER A 3 25.57 0.29 7.59
C SER A 3 24.15 -0.28 7.78
N LEU A 4 23.09 0.48 7.45
CA LEU A 4 21.70 0.07 7.66
C LEU A 4 21.06 -0.57 6.42
N ARG A 5 21.76 -0.60 5.28
CA ARG A 5 21.26 -1.13 4.02
C ARG A 5 21.49 -2.65 3.93
N SER A 6 20.99 -3.37 4.94
CA SER A 6 20.89 -4.83 4.89
C SER A 6 19.69 -5.24 4.02
N PRO A 7 19.71 -6.42 3.38
CA PRO A 7 18.59 -6.92 2.59
C PRO A 7 17.28 -6.93 3.40
N SER A 8 17.34 -7.34 4.67
CA SER A 8 16.19 -7.34 5.59
C SER A 8 15.59 -5.94 5.80
N ASN A 9 16.43 -4.89 5.95
CA ASN A 9 15.94 -3.51 6.08
C ASN A 9 15.38 -2.93 4.77
N MET A 10 15.82 -3.43 3.60
CA MET A 10 15.24 -3.02 2.31
C MET A 10 13.81 -3.54 2.14
N PHE A 11 13.50 -4.74 2.66
CA PHE A 11 12.12 -5.25 2.64
C PHE A 11 11.20 -4.40 3.53
N VAL A 12 11.67 -3.96 4.70
CA VAL A 12 10.90 -3.05 5.57
C VAL A 12 10.64 -1.71 4.88
N ILE A 13 11.60 -1.18 4.13
CA ILE A 13 11.41 0.05 3.33
C ILE A 13 10.36 -0.17 2.23
N ASN A 14 10.41 -1.30 1.52
CA ASN A 14 9.40 -1.63 0.51
C ASN A 14 8.00 -1.73 1.12
N LEU A 15 7.88 -2.34 2.31
CA LEU A 15 6.61 -2.41 3.03
C LEU A 15 6.10 -1.00 3.37
N ALA A 16 6.96 -0.14 3.88
CA ALA A 16 6.60 1.25 4.17
C ALA A 16 6.13 2.02 2.92
N ILE A 17 6.68 1.74 1.74
CA ILE A 17 6.20 2.32 0.49
C ILE A 17 4.77 1.87 0.19
N PHE A 18 4.46 0.58 0.34
CA PHE A 18 3.09 0.08 0.16
C PHE A 18 2.11 0.67 1.18
N ASP A 19 2.52 0.86 2.43
CA ASP A 19 1.71 1.51 3.46
C ASP A 19 1.45 2.99 3.12
N THR A 20 2.47 3.71 2.61
CA THR A 20 2.28 5.10 2.17
C THR A 20 1.33 5.20 0.98
N LEU A 21 1.40 4.26 0.03
CA LEU A 21 0.44 4.19 -1.07
C LEU A 21 -0.98 3.94 -0.55
N MET A 22 -1.16 3.06 0.43
CA MET A 22 -2.47 2.88 1.08
C MET A 22 -2.97 4.14 1.77
N MET A 23 -2.09 4.90 2.45
CA MET A 23 -2.45 6.19 3.04
C MET A 23 -2.87 7.23 2.01
N PHE A 24 -2.33 7.20 0.79
CA PHE A 24 -2.76 8.07 -0.30
C PHE A 24 -4.16 7.75 -0.84
N GLU A 25 -4.62 6.50 -0.73
CA GLU A 25 -5.97 6.08 -1.11
C GLU A 25 -7.04 6.45 -0.06
N MET A 26 -6.66 6.52 1.22
CA MET A 26 -7.56 6.87 2.33
C MET A 26 -8.40 8.15 2.13
N PRO A 27 -7.88 9.29 1.64
CA PRO A 27 -8.72 10.46 1.38
C PRO A 27 -9.84 10.18 0.38
N MET A 28 -9.61 9.35 -0.64
CA MET A 28 -10.64 8.99 -1.61
C MET A 28 -11.76 8.17 -0.96
N LEU A 29 -11.40 7.24 -0.06
CA LEU A 29 -12.38 6.52 0.77
C LEU A 29 -13.17 7.48 1.67
N ILE A 30 -12.50 8.40 2.36
CA ILE A 30 -13.13 9.37 3.25
C ILE A 30 -14.13 10.26 2.49
N PHE A 31 -13.74 10.80 1.33
CA PHE A 31 -14.64 11.58 0.50
C PHE A 31 -15.83 10.75 0.01
N ASN A 32 -15.61 9.52 -0.48
CA ASN A 32 -16.70 8.63 -0.86
C ASN A 32 -17.68 8.37 0.30
N SER A 33 -17.19 8.19 1.52
CA SER A 33 -18.02 8.01 2.71
C SER A 33 -18.84 9.25 3.08
N PHE A 34 -18.25 10.46 2.99
CA PHE A 34 -18.95 11.72 3.27
C PHE A 34 -20.06 12.01 2.27
N TYR A 35 -19.79 11.80 0.97
CA TYR A 35 -20.78 12.07 -0.09
C TYR A 35 -21.73 10.90 -0.34
N GLN A 36 -21.54 9.75 0.34
CA GLN A 36 -22.33 8.52 0.21
C GLN A 36 -22.47 8.05 -1.26
N LYS A 37 -21.52 8.41 -2.11
CA LYS A 37 -21.52 8.20 -3.56
C LYS A 37 -20.09 8.01 -4.02
N MET A 38 -19.93 7.22 -5.08
CA MET A 38 -18.61 7.02 -5.68
C MET A 38 -18.22 8.27 -6.49
N LEU A 39 -17.31 9.06 -5.93
CA LEU A 39 -16.70 10.22 -6.55
C LEU A 39 -15.60 9.74 -7.51
N GLY A 40 -15.62 10.27 -8.74
CA GLY A 40 -14.65 9.90 -9.78
C GLY A 40 -15.18 8.95 -10.86
N TYR A 41 -16.50 8.65 -10.88
CA TYR A 41 -17.12 7.83 -11.93
C TYR A 41 -16.39 6.45 -12.08
N GLN A 42 -16.27 5.94 -13.30
CA GLN A 42 -15.59 4.67 -13.60
C GLN A 42 -14.08 4.74 -13.30
N LEU A 43 -13.42 5.80 -13.75
CA LEU A 43 -11.96 5.96 -13.64
C LEU A 43 -11.48 6.02 -12.19
N GLY A 44 -12.23 6.69 -11.31
CA GLY A 44 -11.90 6.75 -9.88
C GLY A 44 -12.04 5.39 -9.19
N CYS A 45 -13.03 4.60 -9.58
CA CYS A 45 -13.21 3.24 -9.07
C CYS A 45 -12.07 2.32 -9.52
N ASP A 46 -11.72 2.37 -10.81
CA ASP A 46 -10.67 1.53 -11.37
C ASP A 46 -9.30 1.89 -10.76
N LEU A 47 -9.02 3.18 -10.57
CA LEU A 47 -7.79 3.63 -9.92
C LEU A 47 -7.73 3.21 -8.45
N TYR A 48 -8.82 3.40 -7.70
CA TYR A 48 -8.89 3.01 -6.29
C TYR A 48 -8.76 1.49 -6.11
N ALA A 49 -9.41 0.71 -6.96
CA ALA A 49 -9.33 -0.75 -6.94
C ALA A 49 -7.92 -1.24 -7.30
N THR A 50 -7.27 -0.64 -8.31
CA THR A 50 -5.93 -1.04 -8.72
C THR A 50 -4.87 -0.65 -7.70
N LEU A 51 -4.90 0.58 -7.18
CA LEU A 51 -3.95 1.05 -6.15
C LEU A 51 -4.16 0.32 -4.82
N GLY A 52 -5.41 0.06 -4.42
CA GLY A 52 -5.73 -0.78 -3.27
C GLY A 52 -5.23 -2.22 -3.44
N ALA A 53 -5.39 -2.82 -4.62
CA ALA A 53 -4.88 -4.17 -4.90
C ALA A 53 -3.34 -4.22 -4.87
N VAL A 54 -2.66 -3.25 -5.47
CA VAL A 54 -1.19 -3.19 -5.49
C VAL A 54 -0.62 -3.01 -4.10
N SER A 55 -1.14 -2.05 -3.33
CA SER A 55 -0.68 -1.79 -1.96
C SER A 55 -1.00 -2.93 -1.00
N GLY A 56 -2.20 -3.52 -1.09
CA GLY A 56 -2.62 -4.64 -0.24
C GLY A 56 -1.84 -5.93 -0.53
N ILE A 57 -1.83 -6.38 -1.79
CA ILE A 57 -1.15 -7.63 -2.18
C ILE A 57 0.37 -7.45 -2.07
N GLY A 58 0.91 -6.32 -2.52
CA GLY A 58 2.34 -6.01 -2.42
C GLY A 58 2.83 -5.95 -0.97
N GLY A 59 2.05 -5.33 -0.08
CA GLY A 59 2.32 -5.30 1.35
C GLY A 59 2.28 -6.70 1.98
N ALA A 60 1.26 -7.50 1.65
CA ALA A 60 1.13 -8.88 2.16
C ALA A 60 2.30 -9.78 1.73
N ILE A 61 2.71 -9.72 0.46
CA ILE A 61 3.86 -10.48 -0.05
C ILE A 61 5.14 -10.03 0.64
N THR A 62 5.34 -8.72 0.79
CA THR A 62 6.53 -8.19 1.46
C THR A 62 6.59 -8.63 2.93
N ASN A 63 5.46 -8.61 3.62
CA ASN A 63 5.36 -9.10 5.00
C ASN A 63 5.65 -10.61 5.10
N ALA A 64 5.17 -11.42 4.14
CA ALA A 64 5.48 -12.84 4.07
C ALA A 64 6.97 -13.11 3.84
N ILE A 65 7.62 -12.33 2.99
CA ILE A 65 9.06 -12.42 2.74
C ILE A 65 9.85 -12.03 3.99
N ILE A 66 9.47 -10.95 4.69
CA ILE A 66 10.12 -10.55 5.95
C ILE A 66 9.98 -11.64 7.02
N ALA A 67 8.80 -12.27 7.11
CA ALA A 67 8.60 -13.40 8.01
C ALA A 67 9.54 -14.55 7.64
N PHE A 68 9.61 -14.93 6.37
CA PHE A 68 10.48 -16.01 5.88
C PHE A 68 11.97 -15.71 6.06
N ASP A 69 12.43 -14.48 5.84
CA ASP A 69 13.82 -14.05 6.06
C ASP A 69 14.24 -14.12 7.54
N ARG A 70 13.27 -14.05 8.46
CA ARG A 70 13.48 -14.08 9.90
C ARG A 70 13.39 -15.48 10.51
N TYR A 71 12.88 -16.46 9.76
CA TYR A 71 12.87 -17.88 10.13
C TYR A 71 14.11 -18.60 9.59
#